data_AF-A0A921BB74-F1
#
_entry.id   AF-A0A921BB74-F1
#
_cell.length_a   1.000
_cell.length_b   1.000
_cell.length_c   1.000
_cell.angle_alpha   90.00
_cell.angle_beta   90.00
_cell.angle_gamma   90.00
#
_symmetry.space_group_name_H-M   'P 1'
#
loop_
_entity.id
_entity.type
_entity.pdbx_description
1 polymer ?
#
loop_
_entity_poly.entity_id
_entity_poly.type
_entity_poly.pdbx_seq_one_letter_code
_entity_poly.pdbx_strand_id
1 'polypeptide(L)'
;MKSPGGSPIVPEPGWSFRLMTILTLTAGTSFLMWLGEQITERGIGNGISLIIFSGIVAGTPAAIFQSLDLMGTGEMPVLVMLFLLVLMVVVIGAIVFTEGGQRRIPIQYAKRVVGRKMMGGQSTHLPLKVNTSGVIPPFLLHRSSCFLRRCSVYSHPWMQWVFSCADTRDDYL
;
A
#
# COMPACT_ATOMS: atom_id res chain seq x y z
N MET A 1 2.74 17.51 21.49
CA MET A 1 1.48 16.75 21.53
C MET A 1 1.23 16.39 22.98
N LYS A 2 0.07 16.74 23.54
CA LYS A 2 -0.30 16.41 24.91
C LYS A 2 -1.14 15.14 24.89
N SER A 3 -0.91 14.22 25.83
CA SER A 3 -1.78 13.08 26.09
C SER A 3 -3.20 13.58 26.43
N PRO A 4 -4.28 12.79 26.23
CA PRO A 4 -5.62 13.12 26.72
C PRO A 4 -5.66 13.46 28.23
N GLY A 5 -4.66 13.05 29.01
CA GLY A 5 -4.44 13.43 30.42
C GLY A 5 -3.54 14.65 30.65
N GLY A 6 -3.24 15.46 29.63
CA GLY A 6 -2.46 16.70 29.74
C GLY A 6 -0.94 16.54 29.90
N SER A 7 -0.45 15.33 30.17
CA SER A 7 0.99 15.03 30.28
C SER A 7 1.68 15.03 28.91
N PRO A 8 2.94 15.51 28.82
CA PRO A 8 3.70 15.47 27.58
C PRO A 8 4.05 14.01 27.23
N ILE A 9 3.78 13.61 25.97
CA ILE A 9 4.06 12.26 25.44
C ILE A 9 5.58 11.94 25.45
N VAL A 10 6.41 12.98 25.40
CA VAL A 10 7.87 12.89 25.57
C VAL A 10 8.24 13.80 26.73
N PRO A 11 8.82 13.27 27.82
CA PRO A 11 9.19 14.06 29.01
C PRO A 11 10.14 15.21 28.69
N GLU A 12 11.14 14.98 27.83
CA GLU A 12 12.08 16.01 27.37
C GLU A 12 12.27 15.98 25.84
N PRO A 13 11.59 16.85 25.08
CA PRO A 13 11.67 16.90 23.63
C PRO A 13 12.95 17.63 23.13
N GLY A 14 14.11 17.26 23.66
CA GLY A 14 15.42 17.79 23.29
C GLY A 14 15.98 17.24 21.96
N TRP A 15 17.07 17.83 21.46
CA TRP A 15 17.77 17.38 20.25
C TRP A 15 18.38 15.98 20.41
N SER A 16 18.86 15.64 21.60
CA SER A 16 19.37 14.30 21.93
C SER A 16 18.31 13.22 21.74
N PHE A 17 17.09 13.43 22.23
CA PHE A 17 15.97 12.50 22.06
C PHE A 17 15.62 12.29 20.58
N ARG A 18 15.59 13.38 19.79
CA ARG A 18 15.29 13.30 18.35
C ARG A 18 16.34 12.48 17.59
N LEU A 19 17.63 12.73 17.85
CA LEU A 19 18.72 11.99 17.21
C LEU A 19 18.68 10.51 17.57
N MET A 20 18.49 10.18 18.86
CA MET A 20 18.33 8.79 19.29
C MET A 20 17.14 8.13 18.62
N THR A 21 16.00 8.82 18.51
CA THR A 21 14.80 8.30 17.83
C THR A 21 15.03 8.06 16.34
N ILE A 22 15.73 8.96 15.64
CA ILE A 22 16.05 8.78 14.22
C ILE A 22 16.97 7.57 14.03
N LEU A 23 17.99 7.42 14.87
CA LEU A 23 18.92 6.29 14.81
C LEU A 23 18.22 4.96 15.07
N THR A 24 17.37 4.87 16.10
CA THR A 24 16.65 3.63 16.43
C THR A 24 15.63 3.25 15.36
N LEU A 25 14.89 4.21 14.79
CA LEU A 25 13.96 3.95 13.69
C LEU A 25 14.69 3.52 12.41
N THR A 26 15.81 4.16 12.08
CA THR A 26 16.60 3.82 10.90
C THR A 26 17.23 2.45 11.04
N ALA A 27 17.84 2.14 12.19
CA ALA A 27 18.40 0.84 12.50
C ALA A 27 17.34 -0.27 12.53
N GLY A 28 16.15 0.02 13.07
CA GLY A 28 15.02 -0.91 13.03
C GLY A 28 14.55 -1.21 11.61
N THR A 29 14.48 -0.18 10.75
CA THR A 29 14.06 -0.34 9.36
C THR A 29 15.10 -1.12 8.53
N SER A 30 16.40 -0.85 8.72
CA SER A 30 17.46 -1.61 8.04
C SER A 30 17.49 -3.07 8.50
N PHE A 31 17.24 -3.34 9.79
CA PHE A 31 17.10 -4.70 10.31
C PHE A 31 15.92 -5.45 9.66
N LEU A 32 14.77 -4.79 9.49
CA LEU A 32 13.62 -5.39 8.79
C LEU A 32 13.91 -5.68 7.32
N MET A 33 14.63 -4.79 6.62
CA MET A 33 15.05 -5.03 5.24
C MET A 33 15.97 -6.25 5.14
N TRP A 34 16.96 -6.35 6.03
CA TRP A 34 17.86 -7.49 6.10
C TRP A 34 17.11 -8.80 6.35
N LEU A 35 16.14 -8.82 7.28
CA LEU A 35 15.27 -9.99 7.47
C LEU A 35 14.47 -10.34 6.20
N GLY A 36 14.00 -9.33 5.46
CA GLY A 36 13.32 -9.53 4.17
C GLY A 36 14.21 -10.21 3.14
N GLU A 37 15.48 -9.83 3.05
CA GLU A 37 16.47 -10.49 2.19
C GLU A 37 16.70 -11.95 2.64
N GLN A 38 16.85 -12.19 3.94
CA GLN A 38 17.01 -13.54 4.50
C GLN A 38 15.82 -14.47 4.21
N ILE A 39 14.59 -13.95 4.20
CA ILE A 39 13.40 -14.74 3.81
C ILE A 39 13.44 -15.07 2.31
N THR A 40 13.90 -14.13 1.50
CA THR A 40 14.00 -14.31 0.04
C THR A 40 15.01 -15.40 -0.32
N GLU A 41 16.16 -15.44 0.38
CA GLU A 41 17.17 -16.49 0.20
C GLU A 41 16.67 -17.89 0.55
N ARG A 42 15.68 -18.00 1.44
CA ARG A 42 15.02 -19.27 1.80
C ARG A 42 13.98 -19.73 0.77
N GLY A 43 13.80 -18.99 -0.33
CA GLY A 43 13.00 -19.40 -1.48
C GLY A 43 11.49 -19.24 -1.33
N ILE A 44 10.99 -18.61 -0.26
CA ILE A 44 9.57 -18.36 -0.04
C ILE A 44 9.21 -16.98 -0.63
N GLY A 45 9.25 -16.84 -1.95
CA GLY A 45 8.83 -15.60 -2.64
C GLY A 45 9.67 -14.35 -2.32
N ASN A 46 9.06 -13.16 -2.42
CA ASN A 46 9.72 -11.88 -2.12
C ASN A 46 9.54 -11.53 -0.64
N GLY A 47 10.62 -11.60 0.14
CA GLY A 47 10.55 -11.45 1.60
C GLY A 47 10.09 -10.08 2.07
N ILE A 48 10.39 -8.99 1.34
CA ILE A 48 9.89 -7.66 1.69
C ILE A 48 8.36 -7.61 1.54
N SER A 49 7.82 -8.20 0.49
CA SER A 49 6.36 -8.24 0.28
C SER A 49 5.63 -9.05 1.36
N LEU A 50 6.25 -10.13 1.85
CA LEU A 50 5.70 -10.95 2.93
C LEU A 50 5.70 -10.23 4.27
N ILE A 51 6.73 -9.43 4.56
CA ILE A 51 6.78 -8.61 5.77
C ILE A 51 5.64 -7.57 5.76
N ILE A 52 5.45 -6.87 4.64
CA ILE A 52 4.36 -5.89 4.49
C ILE A 52 3.00 -6.58 4.63
N PHE A 53 2.82 -7.72 3.95
CA PHE A 53 1.59 -8.50 4.03
C PHE A 53 1.28 -8.94 5.48
N SER A 54 2.28 -9.48 6.18
CA SER A 54 2.16 -9.88 7.59
C SER A 54 1.74 -8.69 8.48
N GLY A 55 2.30 -7.50 8.24
CA GLY A 55 1.92 -6.29 8.97
C GLY A 55 0.46 -5.88 8.77
N ILE A 56 -0.08 -6.00 7.55
CA ILE A 56 -1.48 -5.70 7.25
C ILE A 56 -2.41 -6.74 7.90
N VAL A 57 -2.05 -8.03 7.76
CA VAL A 57 -2.83 -9.13 8.33
C VAL A 57 -2.88 -9.05 9.86
N ALA A 58 -1.79 -8.64 10.52
CA ALA A 58 -1.74 -8.49 11.97
C ALA A 58 -2.75 -7.46 12.53
N GLY A 59 -3.10 -6.42 11.77
CA GLY A 59 -4.08 -5.41 12.19
C GLY A 59 -5.54 -5.81 11.93
N THR A 60 -5.77 -6.78 11.04
CA THR A 60 -7.13 -7.17 10.61
C THR A 60 -7.96 -7.77 11.76
N PRO A 61 -7.42 -8.66 12.63
CA PRO A 61 -8.18 -9.20 13.77
C PRO A 61 -8.68 -8.13 14.72
N ALA A 62 -7.84 -7.13 15.05
CA ALA A 62 -8.23 -6.04 15.95
C ALA A 62 -9.41 -5.23 15.40
N ALA A 63 -9.43 -4.97 14.09
CA ALA A 63 -10.55 -4.29 13.44
C ALA A 63 -11.85 -5.11 13.49
N ILE A 64 -11.76 -6.44 13.38
CA ILE A 64 -12.92 -7.34 13.52
C ILE A 64 -13.46 -7.28 14.95
N PHE A 65 -12.61 -7.40 15.96
CA PHE A 65 -13.04 -7.31 17.36
C PHE A 65 -13.68 -5.95 17.68
N GLN A 66 -13.09 -4.85 17.20
CA GLN A 66 -13.68 -3.52 17.37
C GLN A 66 -15.07 -3.42 16.70
N SER A 67 -15.26 -4.06 15.55
CA SER A 67 -16.55 -4.10 14.86
C SER A 67 -17.59 -4.92 15.63
N LEU A 68 -17.16 -6.00 16.30
CA LEU A 68 -18.03 -6.82 17.16
C LEU A 68 -18.42 -6.10 18.45
N ASP A 69 -17.51 -5.33 19.06
CA ASP A 69 -17.81 -4.53 20.25
C ASP A 69 -18.85 -3.45 19.94
N LEU A 70 -18.77 -2.81 18.78
CA LEU A 70 -19.76 -1.83 18.27
C LEU A 70 -21.14 -2.47 18.00
N MET A 71 -21.20 -3.78 17.75
CA MET A 71 -22.46 -4.51 17.70
C MET A 71 -23.01 -4.76 19.10
N GLY A 72 -22.15 -5.05 20.08
CA GLY A 72 -22.53 -5.29 21.47
C GLY A 72 -23.08 -4.04 22.17
N THR A 73 -22.63 -2.85 21.79
CA THR A 73 -23.14 -1.56 22.30
C THR A 73 -24.46 -1.12 21.67
N GLY A 74 -24.95 -1.83 20.65
CA GLY A 74 -26.22 -1.54 19.97
C GLY A 74 -26.19 -0.33 19.02
N GLU A 75 -25.00 0.21 18.73
CA GLU A 75 -24.82 1.37 17.85
C GLU A 75 -24.99 1.01 16.36
N MET A 76 -24.88 -0.27 16.00
CA MET A 76 -25.07 -0.75 14.64
C MET A 76 -26.21 -1.78 14.52
N PRO A 77 -27.20 -1.58 13.62
CA PRO A 77 -28.24 -2.56 13.37
C PRO A 77 -27.65 -3.80 12.70
N VAL A 78 -28.06 -4.99 13.16
CA VAL A 78 -27.59 -6.31 12.69
C VAL A 78 -27.72 -6.46 11.16
N LEU A 79 -28.74 -5.84 10.57
CA LEU A 79 -28.96 -5.83 9.12
C LEU A 79 -27.80 -5.18 8.34
N VAL A 80 -27.26 -4.06 8.84
CA VAL A 80 -26.15 -3.34 8.19
C VAL A 80 -24.86 -4.14 8.28
N MET A 81 -24.62 -4.82 9.41
CA MET A 81 -23.47 -5.71 9.56
C MET A 81 -23.52 -6.88 8.57
N LEU A 82 -24.68 -7.53 8.43
CA LEU A 82 -24.85 -8.62 7.47
C LEU A 82 -24.61 -8.14 6.04
N PHE A 83 -25.16 -6.96 5.69
CA PHE A 83 -24.91 -6.34 4.39
C PHE A 83 -23.42 -6.07 4.15
N LEU A 84 -22.72 -5.52 5.15
CA LEU A 84 -21.29 -5.20 5.06
C LEU A 84 -20.42 -6.46 4.92
N LEU A 85 -20.78 -7.55 5.60
CA LEU A 85 -20.10 -8.84 5.47
C LEU A 85 -20.27 -9.44 4.07
N VAL A 86 -21.50 -9.39 3.52
CA VAL A 86 -21.76 -9.82 2.14
C VAL A 86 -20.98 -8.96 1.15
N LEU A 87 -21.00 -7.63 1.33
CA LEU A 87 -20.23 -6.70 0.50
C LEU A 87 -18.73 -7.02 0.54
N MET A 88 -18.18 -7.33 1.72
CA MET A 88 -16.77 -7.70 1.87
C MET A 88 -16.40 -8.91 1.01
N VAL A 89 -17.21 -9.96 1.04
CA VAL A 89 -16.97 -11.18 0.24
C VAL A 89 -17.07 -10.88 -1.26
N VAL A 90 -18.07 -10.08 -1.67
CA VAL A 90 -18.24 -9.67 -3.08
C VAL A 90 -17.04 -8.86 -3.57
N VAL A 91 -16.55 -7.90 -2.77
CA VAL A 91 -15.40 -7.08 -3.12
C VAL A 91 -14.13 -7.92 -3.23
N ILE A 92 -13.88 -8.84 -2.28
CA ILE A 92 -12.75 -9.78 -2.36
C ILE A 92 -12.83 -10.62 -3.64
N GLY A 93 -14.01 -11.15 -3.97
CA GLY A 93 -14.23 -11.90 -5.20
C GLY A 93 -13.95 -11.07 -6.47
N ALA A 94 -14.40 -9.82 -6.49
CA ALA A 94 -14.15 -8.90 -7.60
C ALA A 94 -12.65 -8.57 -7.76
N ILE A 95 -11.92 -8.41 -6.66
CA ILE A 95 -10.47 -8.19 -6.67
C ILE A 95 -9.75 -9.40 -7.27
N VAL A 96 -10.04 -10.62 -6.78
CA VAL A 96 -9.41 -11.85 -7.28
C VAL A 96 -9.68 -12.06 -8.78
N PHE A 97 -10.91 -11.79 -9.23
CA PHE A 97 -11.26 -11.85 -10.65
C PHE A 97 -10.45 -10.84 -11.49
N THR A 98 -10.31 -9.61 -11.00
CA THR A 98 -9.59 -8.55 -11.71
C THR A 98 -8.08 -8.80 -11.73
N GLU A 99 -7.52 -9.35 -10.67
CA GLU A 99 -6.08 -9.66 -10.55
C GLU A 99 -5.65 -10.85 -11.43
N GLY A 100 -6.54 -11.80 -11.69
CA GLY A 100 -6.26 -12.98 -12.53
C GLY A 100 -6.12 -12.69 -14.03
N GLY A 101 -6.43 -11.48 -14.48
CA GLY A 101 -6.39 -11.10 -15.89
C GLY A 101 -4.97 -10.97 -16.44
N GLN A 102 -4.60 -11.83 -17.39
CA GLN A 102 -3.39 -11.68 -18.21
C GLN A 102 -3.72 -11.76 -19.70
N ARG A 103 -3.22 -10.79 -20.48
CA ARG A 103 -3.32 -10.77 -21.94
C ARG A 103 -2.10 -11.46 -22.53
N ARG A 104 -2.30 -12.53 -23.30
CA ARG A 104 -1.23 -13.26 -23.98
C ARG A 104 -1.08 -12.71 -25.41
N ILE A 105 0.04 -12.05 -25.70
CA ILE A 105 0.36 -11.60 -27.06
C ILE A 105 1.34 -12.60 -27.68
N PRO A 106 1.01 -13.27 -28.80
CA PRO A 106 1.92 -14.18 -29.47
C PRO A 106 3.04 -13.38 -30.16
N ILE A 107 4.28 -13.77 -29.89
CA ILE A 107 5.48 -13.25 -30.53
C ILE A 107 6.08 -14.39 -31.36
N GLN A 108 6.22 -14.13 -32.65
CA GLN A 108 6.92 -15.04 -33.55
C GLN A 108 8.38 -14.60 -33.61
N TYR A 109 9.28 -15.37 -33.01
CA TYR A 109 10.71 -15.13 -33.17
C TYR A 109 11.10 -15.40 -34.63
N ALA A 110 11.90 -14.50 -35.21
CA ALA A 110 12.36 -14.64 -36.58
C ALA A 110 13.08 -15.98 -36.77
N LYS A 111 12.63 -16.74 -37.75
CA LYS A 111 13.18 -18.05 -38.07
C LYS A 111 14.51 -17.89 -38.79
N ARG A 112 15.56 -18.58 -38.33
CA ARG A 112 16.81 -18.69 -39.08
C ARG A 112 16.76 -19.93 -39.97
N VAL A 113 16.77 -19.73 -41.29
CA VAL A 113 16.90 -20.81 -42.26
C VAL A 113 18.38 -21.16 -42.39
N VAL A 114 18.76 -22.42 -42.12
CA VAL A 114 20.11 -22.94 -42.36
C VAL A 114 19.98 -24.13 -43.31
N GLY A 115 20.44 -23.97 -44.57
CA GLY A 115 20.32 -25.00 -45.61
C GLY A 115 18.88 -25.20 -46.13
N ARG A 116 18.49 -26.45 -46.45
CA ARG A 116 17.13 -26.83 -46.90
C ARG A 116 16.14 -27.14 -45.76
N LYS A 117 16.58 -27.04 -44.50
CA LYS A 117 15.74 -27.36 -43.33
C LYS A 117 15.36 -26.09 -42.59
N MET A 118 14.07 -25.85 -42.55
CA MET A 118 13.44 -24.76 -41.80
C MET A 118 13.40 -25.18 -40.31
N MET A 119 14.51 -25.07 -39.57
CA MET A 119 14.55 -25.33 -38.12
C MET A 119 14.09 -24.11 -37.33
N GLY A 120 13.17 -24.30 -36.37
CA GLY A 120 12.71 -23.25 -35.46
C GLY A 120 11.35 -22.66 -35.86
N GLY A 121 10.36 -22.84 -35.01
CA GLY A 121 8.99 -22.35 -35.21
C GLY A 121 8.20 -22.39 -33.90
N GLN A 122 8.87 -22.08 -32.79
CA GLN A 122 8.19 -21.98 -31.49
C GLN A 122 7.61 -20.56 -31.38
N SER A 123 6.29 -20.48 -31.47
CA SER A 123 5.54 -19.27 -31.13
C SER A 123 5.57 -19.11 -29.61
N THR A 124 6.37 -18.18 -29.11
CA THR A 124 6.35 -17.80 -27.69
C THR A 124 5.28 -16.74 -27.49
N HIS A 125 4.61 -16.73 -26.35
CA HIS A 125 3.71 -15.63 -25.99
C HIS A 125 4.36 -14.82 -24.87
N LEU A 126 4.30 -13.49 -24.98
CA LEU A 126 4.66 -12.62 -23.87
C LEU A 126 3.38 -12.33 -23.08
N PRO A 127 3.26 -12.78 -21.82
CA PRO A 127 2.11 -12.44 -20.98
C PRO A 127 2.25 -10.99 -20.49
N LEU A 128 1.27 -10.16 -20.80
CA LEU A 128 1.11 -8.84 -20.19
C LEU A 128 0.01 -8.95 -19.14
N LYS A 129 0.33 -8.64 -17.88
CA LYS A 129 -0.67 -8.55 -16.81
C LYS A 129 -1.61 -7.37 -17.09
N VAL A 130 -2.91 -7.54 -16.83
CA VAL A 130 -3.90 -6.47 -17.00
C VAL A 130 -3.65 -5.30 -16.05
N ASN A 131 -3.14 -5.58 -14.84
CA ASN A 131 -2.64 -4.57 -13.92
C ASN A 131 -1.10 -4.65 -13.80
N THR A 132 -0.38 -4.00 -14.72
CA THR A 132 1.08 -3.89 -14.67
C THR A 132 1.58 -2.99 -13.55
N SER A 133 0.72 -2.10 -13.02
CA SER A 133 1.07 -1.17 -11.95
C SER A 133 1.02 -1.78 -10.54
N GLY A 134 0.37 -2.93 -10.36
CA GLY A 134 0.29 -3.63 -9.07
C GLY A 134 -0.22 -2.74 -7.94
N VAL A 135 0.48 -2.75 -6.81
CA VAL A 135 0.08 -2.08 -5.55
C VAL A 135 0.72 -0.69 -5.39
N ILE A 136 1.58 -0.27 -6.33
CA ILE A 136 2.36 0.96 -6.20
C ILE A 136 1.48 2.24 -6.31
N PRO A 137 0.58 2.39 -7.30
CA PRO A 137 -0.21 3.61 -7.42
C PRO A 137 -1.14 3.88 -6.23
N PRO A 138 -1.92 2.90 -5.71
CA PRO A 138 -2.78 3.15 -4.54
C PRO A 138 -2.00 3.59 -3.31
N PHE A 139 -0.83 3.00 -3.06
CA PHE A 139 0.04 3.37 -1.94
C PHE A 139 0.52 4.82 -2.05
N LEU A 140 0.94 5.24 -3.25
CA LEU A 140 1.40 6.61 -3.49
C LEU A 140 0.25 7.63 -3.30
N LEU A 141 -0.93 7.31 -3.81
CA LEU A 141 -2.12 8.16 -3.68
C LEU A 141 -2.52 8.37 -2.22
N HIS A 142 -2.54 7.29 -1.42
CA HIS A 142 -2.86 7.38 0.01
C HIS A 142 -1.88 8.28 0.75
N ARG A 143 -0.58 8.11 0.52
CA ARG A 143 0.46 8.93 1.16
C ARG A 143 0.34 10.40 0.77
N SER A 144 0.06 10.70 -0.50
CA SER A 144 -0.16 12.07 -0.98
C SER A 144 -1.40 12.71 -0.34
N SER A 145 -2.51 11.97 -0.22
CA SER A 145 -3.72 12.43 0.46
C SER A 145 -3.46 12.78 1.94
N CYS A 146 -2.75 11.90 2.66
CA CYS A 146 -2.38 12.15 4.06
C CYS A 146 -1.45 13.37 4.21
N PHE A 147 -0.51 13.56 3.28
CA PHE A 147 0.38 14.72 3.27
C PHE A 147 -0.39 16.04 3.13
N LEU A 148 -1.34 16.13 2.19
CA LEU A 148 -2.18 17.31 2.03
C LEU A 148 -2.97 17.64 3.31
N ARG A 149 -3.53 16.61 3.96
CA ARG A 149 -4.24 16.77 5.24
C ARG A 149 -3.31 17.24 6.36
N ARG A 150 -2.04 16.83 6.35
CA ARG A 150 -1.04 17.29 7.33
C ARG A 150 -0.64 18.75 7.09
N CYS A 151 -0.48 19.17 5.83
CA CYS A 151 -0.17 20.56 5.44
C CYS A 151 -1.28 21.53 5.86
N SER A 152 -2.55 21.12 5.77
CA SER A 152 -3.68 21.94 6.25
C SER A 152 -3.60 22.28 7.75
N VAL A 153 -2.99 21.42 8.57
CA VAL A 153 -2.89 21.61 10.03
C VAL A 153 -1.66 22.42 10.45
N TYR A 154 -0.64 22.52 9.60
CA TYR A 154 0.57 23.33 9.84
C TYR A 154 0.67 24.43 8.79
N SER A 155 -0.05 25.53 9.02
CA SER A 155 -0.01 26.72 8.16
C SER A 155 1.31 27.47 8.36
N HIS A 156 2.36 27.07 7.66
CA HIS A 156 3.51 27.95 7.48
C HIS A 156 3.14 29.10 6.51
N PRO A 157 3.57 30.35 6.75
CA PRO A 157 3.16 31.51 5.92
C PRO A 157 3.45 31.34 4.42
N TRP A 158 4.55 30.67 4.07
CA TRP A 158 4.91 30.40 2.67
C TRP A 158 4.03 29.33 2.00
N MET A 159 3.42 28.42 2.77
CA MET A 159 2.48 27.43 2.24
C MET A 159 1.14 28.07 1.86
N GLN A 160 0.68 29.09 2.61
CA GLN A 160 -0.54 29.83 2.27
C GLN A 160 -0.42 30.55 0.92
N TRP A 161 0.78 31.03 0.56
CA TRP A 161 1.06 31.61 -0.75
C TRP A 161 0.91 30.57 -1.88
N VAL A 162 1.40 29.34 -1.68
CA VAL A 162 1.23 28.24 -2.65
C VAL A 162 -0.23 27.82 -2.79
N PHE A 163 -0.99 27.74 -1.68
CA PHE A 163 -2.42 27.46 -1.72
C PHE A 163 -3.20 28.56 -2.45
N SER A 164 -2.86 29.83 -2.23
CA SER A 164 -3.46 30.96 -2.95
C SER A 164 -3.20 30.90 -4.45
N CYS A 165 -2.01 30.47 -4.88
CA CYS A 165 -1.71 30.30 -6.32
C CYS A 165 -2.38 29.06 -6.95
N ALA A 166 -2.73 28.05 -6.15
CA ALA A 166 -3.42 26.85 -6.63
C ALA A 166 -4.93 27.09 -6.76
N ASP A 167 -5.53 27.81 -5.81
CA ASP A 167 -6.95 28.14 -5.76
C ASP A 167 -7.38 29.06 -6.93
N THR A 168 -6.52 29.99 -7.38
CA THR A 168 -6.81 30.84 -8.56
C THR A 168 -6.84 30.07 -9.90
N ARG A 169 -6.50 28.78 -9.89
CA ARG A 169 -6.50 27.94 -11.11
C ARG A 169 -7.83 27.25 -11.38
N ASP A 170 -8.72 27.22 -10.39
CA ASP A 170 -10.03 26.55 -10.48
C ASP A 170 -11.17 27.50 -10.90
N ASP A 171 -10.91 28.80 -11.08
CA ASP A 171 -11.91 29.81 -11.49
C ASP A 171 -12.16 29.89 -13.02
N TYR A 172 -11.59 28.98 -13.83
CA TYR A 172 -11.75 28.99 -15.29
C TYR A 172 -12.16 27.65 -15.94
N LEU A 173 -12.73 26.71 -15.16
CA LEU A 173 -13.48 25.56 -15.70
C LEU A 173 -14.81 25.37 -14.97
#